data_AF-A0A9Q1LCD8-F1
#
_entry.id   AF-A0A9Q1LCD8-F1
#
_cell.length_a   1.000
_cell.length_b   1.000
_cell.length_c   1.000
_cell.angle_alpha   90.00
_cell.angle_beta   90.00
_cell.angle_gamma   90.00
#
_symmetry.space_group_name_H-M   'P 1'
#
loop_
_entity.id
_entity.type
_entity.pdbx_description
1 polymer ?
#
loop_
_entity_poly.entity_id
_entity_poly.type
_entity_poly.pdbx_seq_one_letter_code
_entity_poly.pdbx_strand_id
1 'polypeptide(L)'
;MSIKVFLTLLLFSSSFLQVARCQSDPETDVVEGTGEAGDLGIVGDDVQDFGSDSFSPAPGIETVCVFPRNPSKVVAAGEESELLVGMKNDGDSSLNIIAIQASVHLPFDHRYLVQNLSVQAFNNATVPSSAQATFPYIFAVSKFMQPGSFDLVGTIVYEIDQNPYQSTFYNGTIEVTEPGGLLSVESVFLFCLVVALLGLLGFWIRGQIQNLSKKTKRAPKAKVEVGTATTDASTDEWLEGTAYTQSLSNKSKKKKVLSVYLLLFAVSFCYADDKTIQVVGTGECADCKESNIKTIHAFSGLRVTIDCKGEKGHFKRRGEGELDKDGKFEVSLPKEMKRDMANPKVFFDLTIGGQPAGRVVMELFADTTPKTADNFRALCTGEKGVGKSGKPLHYKGSTFHRVIPGFMCQGGDFTAGNGTGGESIYGAKFADENFIKKHTGPGILSMANAGPGTNGSQFFICTAKTEWLDGKHVVFGQVVEGIDVIKKAEAVGSSSGRCSKPVVVADCGQLS
;
A
#
# COMPACT_ATOMS: atom_id res chain seq x y z
N MET A 1 10.85 46.19 12.03
CA MET A 1 9.87 45.54 12.93
C MET A 1 9.62 44.16 12.36
N SER A 2 10.62 43.31 12.59
CA SER A 2 11.06 42.30 11.64
C SER A 2 11.30 41.01 12.40
N ILE A 3 10.99 39.87 11.76
CA ILE A 3 11.30 38.49 12.19
C ILE A 3 10.58 38.01 13.46
N LYS A 4 10.39 38.84 14.49
CA LYS A 4 9.68 38.45 15.71
C LYS A 4 8.20 38.13 15.48
N VAL A 5 7.51 38.83 14.57
CA VAL A 5 6.08 38.62 14.28
C VAL A 5 5.84 37.34 13.47
N PHE A 6 6.80 36.93 12.63
CA PHE A 6 6.71 35.72 11.82
C PHE A 6 7.04 34.46 12.65
N LEU A 7 7.94 34.58 13.63
CA LEU A 7 8.25 33.51 14.58
C LEU A 7 7.13 33.32 15.61
N THR A 8 6.41 34.38 16.00
CA THR A 8 5.22 34.25 16.86
C THR A 8 4.03 33.58 16.17
N LEU A 9 3.83 33.76 14.85
CA LEU A 9 2.76 33.04 14.14
C LEU A 9 3.04 31.53 13.98
N LEU A 10 4.31 31.14 13.83
CA LEU A 10 4.72 29.73 13.77
C LEU A 10 4.71 29.02 15.15
N LEU A 11 4.79 29.79 16.23
CA LEU A 11 4.66 29.25 17.59
C LEU A 11 3.20 29.15 18.07
N PHE A 12 2.25 29.83 17.40
CA PHE A 12 0.81 29.66 17.70
C PHE A 12 0.16 28.48 16.94
N SER A 13 0.78 27.95 15.88
CA SER A 13 0.30 26.74 15.20
C SER A 13 0.77 25.43 15.85
N SER A 14 1.68 25.49 16.83
CA SER A 14 2.20 24.32 17.55
C SER A 14 1.48 24.01 18.87
N SER A 15 0.54 24.85 19.30
CA SER A 15 -0.21 24.66 20.56
C SER A 15 -1.48 23.82 20.43
N PHE A 16 -1.82 23.30 19.25
CA PHE A 16 -2.99 22.42 19.05
C PHE A 16 -2.67 20.91 19.00
N LEU A 17 -1.41 20.52 19.23
CA LEU A 17 -1.04 19.13 19.51
C LEU A 17 -0.39 19.03 20.88
N GLN A 18 -1.14 19.43 21.91
CA GLN A 18 -0.83 18.99 23.25
C GLN A 18 -1.40 17.57 23.42
N VAL A 19 -0.46 16.63 23.41
CA VAL A 19 -0.55 15.27 23.93
C VAL A 19 -1.55 15.19 25.10
N ALA A 20 -2.70 14.54 24.89
CA ALA A 20 -3.52 14.05 25.99
C ALA A 20 -2.96 12.69 26.42
N ARG A 21 -2.07 12.75 27.42
CA ARG A 21 -1.71 11.61 28.26
C ARG A 21 -2.39 11.87 29.61
N CYS A 22 -3.28 10.98 30.05
CA CYS A 22 -3.59 10.63 31.45
C CYS A 22 -4.46 9.36 31.37
N GLN A 23 -4.06 8.19 31.88
CA GLN A 23 -3.94 7.77 33.30
C GLN A 23 -5.28 7.74 34.06
N SER A 24 -5.42 6.64 34.79
CA SER A 24 -6.55 5.98 35.47
C SER A 24 -7.24 6.70 36.64
N ASP A 25 -8.56 6.47 36.74
CA ASP A 25 -9.50 6.31 37.91
C ASP A 25 -9.61 7.40 39.00
N PRO A 26 -10.66 7.44 39.89
CA PRO A 26 -11.91 6.66 40.03
C PRO A 26 -13.23 7.50 40.23
N GLU A 27 -14.37 6.79 40.29
CA GLU A 27 -15.67 7.02 41.00
C GLU A 27 -16.30 8.43 41.11
N THR A 28 -17.59 8.57 40.70
CA THR A 28 -18.71 9.02 41.58
C THR A 28 -20.09 8.85 40.94
N ASP A 29 -21.06 8.60 41.84
CA ASP A 29 -22.46 8.19 41.77
C ASP A 29 -23.50 8.97 40.91
N VAL A 30 -24.43 8.16 40.36
CA VAL A 30 -25.91 8.21 40.34
C VAL A 30 -26.65 9.56 40.37
N VAL A 31 -27.49 9.81 39.35
CA VAL A 31 -28.88 10.34 39.51
C VAL A 31 -29.79 9.81 38.40
N GLU A 32 -30.91 9.20 38.79
CA GLU A 32 -32.06 8.76 37.97
C GLU A 32 -32.87 9.92 37.36
N GLY A 33 -33.46 9.68 36.19
CA GLY A 33 -34.51 10.52 35.61
C GLY A 33 -35.42 9.69 34.69
N THR A 34 -36.55 9.25 35.22
CA THR A 34 -37.62 8.50 34.57
C THR A 34 -38.43 9.33 33.55
N GLY A 35 -38.76 8.73 32.41
CA GLY A 35 -39.79 9.21 31.47
C GLY A 35 -40.17 8.09 30.49
N GLU A 36 -41.39 7.57 30.63
CA GLU A 36 -41.92 6.37 29.95
C GLU A 36 -42.41 6.57 28.50
N ALA A 37 -42.42 5.43 27.79
CA ALA A 37 -43.38 4.94 26.79
C ALA A 37 -43.06 5.13 25.30
N GLY A 38 -42.71 4.00 24.65
CA GLY A 38 -42.71 3.85 23.19
C GLY A 38 -42.02 2.57 22.67
N ASP A 39 -42.47 1.40 23.11
CA ASP A 39 -42.45 0.07 22.46
C ASP A 39 -41.47 -0.20 21.29
N LEU A 40 -40.41 -0.96 21.58
CA LEU A 40 -39.85 -2.06 20.77
C LEU A 40 -38.76 -2.72 21.63
N GLY A 41 -39.07 -3.87 22.23
CA GLY A 41 -38.22 -4.52 23.23
C GLY A 41 -36.89 -5.01 22.67
N ILE A 42 -35.83 -4.23 22.88
CA ILE A 42 -34.42 -4.66 22.80
C ILE A 42 -33.66 -3.87 23.87
N VAL A 43 -33.32 -4.50 25.00
CA VAL A 43 -32.05 -4.42 25.74
C VAL A 43 -32.14 -5.45 26.87
N GLY A 44 -31.20 -6.40 26.90
CA GLY A 44 -30.75 -7.01 28.16
C GLY A 44 -29.35 -6.49 28.41
N ASP A 45 -29.18 -5.71 29.49
CA ASP A 45 -27.89 -5.20 30.01
C ASP A 45 -27.12 -6.30 30.76
N ASP A 46 -27.02 -7.47 30.13
CA ASP A 46 -26.08 -8.51 30.53
C ASP A 46 -25.14 -8.69 29.34
N VAL A 47 -24.13 -7.81 29.24
CA VAL A 47 -22.99 -8.08 28.35
C VAL A 47 -22.27 -9.29 28.95
N GLN A 48 -22.72 -10.48 28.59
CA GLN A 48 -21.89 -11.67 28.69
C GLN A 48 -20.66 -11.38 27.84
N ASP A 49 -19.52 -11.25 28.51
CA ASP A 49 -18.21 -11.20 27.89
C ASP A 49 -18.03 -12.55 27.17
N PHE A 50 -18.43 -12.60 25.90
CA PHE A 50 -18.08 -13.70 25.01
C PHE A 50 -16.60 -13.54 24.68
N GLY A 51 -15.79 -13.94 25.66
CA GLY A 51 -14.35 -14.08 25.54
C GLY A 51 -13.98 -14.92 24.32
N SER A 52 -12.70 -14.85 23.97
CA SER A 52 -12.04 -15.38 22.77
C SER A 52 -12.11 -16.91 22.57
N ASP A 53 -13.26 -17.53 22.78
CA ASP A 53 -13.49 -18.95 22.58
C ASP A 53 -13.88 -19.17 21.12
N SER A 54 -12.94 -19.71 20.35
CA SER A 54 -13.15 -20.09 18.95
C SER A 54 -14.00 -21.35 18.89
N PHE A 55 -15.33 -21.22 18.87
CA PHE A 55 -16.23 -22.35 18.68
C PHE A 55 -16.18 -22.85 17.23
N SER A 56 -16.31 -24.16 17.03
CA SER A 56 -16.44 -24.74 15.69
C SER A 56 -17.87 -24.56 15.15
N PRO A 57 -18.07 -24.52 13.83
CA PRO A 57 -19.41 -24.53 13.24
C PRO A 57 -20.10 -25.88 13.44
N ALA A 58 -21.41 -25.86 13.70
CA ALA A 58 -22.20 -27.08 13.78
C ALA A 58 -22.41 -27.70 12.38
N PRO A 59 -22.40 -29.04 12.25
CA PRO A 59 -22.69 -29.71 10.99
C PRO A 59 -24.15 -29.48 10.56
N GLY A 60 -24.39 -29.22 9.28
CA GLY A 60 -25.74 -29.00 8.74
C GLY A 60 -26.24 -27.56 8.83
N ILE A 61 -25.37 -26.60 9.22
CA ILE A 61 -25.71 -25.18 9.29
C ILE A 61 -25.07 -24.42 8.14
N GLU A 62 -25.90 -23.78 7.30
CA GLU A 62 -25.45 -22.90 6.23
C GLU A 62 -25.78 -21.44 6.57
N THR A 63 -24.80 -20.56 6.37
CA THR A 63 -24.96 -19.11 6.56
C THR A 63 -24.65 -18.37 5.27
N VAL A 64 -25.44 -17.35 4.96
CA VAL A 64 -25.27 -16.47 3.80
C VAL A 64 -25.42 -15.02 4.25
N CYS A 65 -24.79 -14.09 3.55
CA CYS A 65 -24.97 -12.66 3.81
C CYS A 65 -25.37 -11.90 2.56
N VAL A 66 -26.12 -10.81 2.74
CA VAL A 66 -26.49 -9.89 1.66
C VAL A 66 -26.34 -8.45 2.15
N PHE A 67 -25.81 -7.58 1.29
CA PHE A 67 -25.75 -6.13 1.49
C PHE A 67 -26.86 -5.46 0.67
N PRO A 68 -28.11 -5.36 1.18
CA PRO A 68 -29.25 -4.95 0.39
C PRO A 68 -29.16 -3.51 -0.13
N ARG A 69 -28.61 -2.59 0.68
CA ARG A 69 -28.46 -1.17 0.33
C ARG A 69 -27.10 -0.83 -0.28
N ASN A 70 -26.18 -1.80 -0.34
CA ASN A 70 -24.78 -1.56 -0.68
C ASN A 70 -24.14 -2.76 -1.41
N PRO A 71 -24.57 -3.04 -2.66
CA PRO A 71 -24.01 -4.16 -3.43
C PRO A 71 -22.52 -3.99 -3.73
N SER A 72 -22.03 -2.74 -3.76
CA SER A 72 -20.62 -2.40 -3.97
C SER A 72 -19.76 -2.58 -2.72
N LYS A 73 -20.36 -2.84 -1.55
CA LYS A 73 -19.67 -3.05 -0.26
C LYS A 73 -18.78 -1.86 0.15
N VAL A 74 -19.24 -0.65 -0.16
CA VAL A 74 -18.56 0.61 0.15
C VAL A 74 -19.15 1.23 1.41
N VAL A 75 -18.42 1.25 2.51
CA VAL A 75 -18.89 1.72 3.83
C VAL A 75 -18.30 3.09 4.12
N ALA A 76 -19.14 4.11 4.31
CA ALA A 76 -18.65 5.42 4.72
C ALA A 76 -18.25 5.41 6.20
N ALA A 77 -17.07 5.94 6.51
CA ALA A 77 -16.58 5.99 7.88
C ALA A 77 -17.46 6.87 8.77
N GLY A 78 -17.97 6.30 9.86
CA GLY A 78 -18.88 6.97 10.79
C GLY A 78 -20.37 6.91 10.44
N GLU A 79 -20.74 6.28 9.31
CA GLU A 79 -22.13 6.04 8.94
C GLU A 79 -22.54 4.59 9.21
N GLU A 80 -23.82 4.38 9.52
CA GLU A 80 -24.38 3.05 9.75
C GLU A 80 -24.57 2.31 8.41
N SER A 81 -24.16 1.05 8.41
CA SER A 81 -24.33 0.11 7.30
C SER A 81 -25.15 -1.09 7.76
N GLU A 82 -26.08 -1.50 6.91
CA GLU A 82 -26.98 -2.63 7.16
C GLU A 82 -26.55 -3.85 6.34
N LEU A 83 -26.46 -5.00 7.00
CA LEU A 83 -26.21 -6.29 6.41
C LEU A 83 -27.28 -7.28 6.88
N LEU A 84 -27.72 -8.17 5.99
CA LEU A 84 -28.65 -9.25 6.33
C LEU A 84 -27.90 -10.56 6.40
N VAL A 85 -28.00 -11.23 7.55
CA VAL A 85 -27.45 -12.57 7.81
C VAL A 85 -28.55 -13.59 7.63
N GLY A 86 -28.49 -14.38 6.56
CA GLY A 86 -29.36 -15.53 6.34
C GLY A 86 -28.74 -16.79 6.96
N MET A 87 -29.57 -17.60 7.61
CA MET A 87 -29.17 -18.85 8.23
C MET A 87 -30.18 -19.94 7.87
N LYS A 88 -29.67 -21.09 7.43
CA LYS A 88 -30.45 -22.28 7.10
C LYS A 88 -30.02 -23.43 7.99
N ASN A 89 -30.98 -24.00 8.70
CA ASN A 89 -30.77 -25.12 9.61
C ASN A 89 -31.18 -26.42 8.92
N ASP A 90 -30.21 -27.18 8.38
CA ASP A 90 -30.45 -28.54 7.87
C ASP A 90 -30.15 -29.61 8.93
N GLY A 91 -29.91 -29.21 10.19
CA GLY A 91 -29.72 -30.11 11.32
C GLY A 91 -31.03 -30.61 11.92
N ASP A 92 -30.91 -31.62 12.79
CA ASP A 92 -32.06 -32.29 13.43
C ASP A 92 -32.63 -31.54 14.65
N SER A 93 -31.90 -30.54 15.17
CA SER A 93 -32.25 -29.80 16.40
C SER A 93 -32.47 -28.31 16.15
N SER A 94 -33.26 -27.66 17.00
CA SER A 94 -33.49 -26.21 16.92
C SER A 94 -32.27 -25.43 17.40
N LEU A 95 -31.92 -24.35 16.70
CA LEU A 95 -30.83 -23.45 17.06
C LEU A 95 -31.38 -22.28 17.87
N ASN A 96 -30.70 -21.88 18.92
CA ASN A 96 -30.98 -20.62 19.59
C ASN A 96 -29.85 -19.62 19.28
N ILE A 97 -30.18 -18.50 18.65
CA ILE A 97 -29.21 -17.49 18.26
C ILE A 97 -28.89 -16.62 19.47
N ILE A 98 -27.61 -16.49 19.77
CA ILE A 98 -27.11 -15.76 20.94
C ILE A 98 -26.69 -14.35 20.54
N ALA A 99 -25.81 -14.25 19.53
CA ALA A 99 -25.27 -12.95 19.12
C ALA A 99 -24.77 -12.96 17.68
N ILE A 100 -24.81 -11.78 17.06
CA ILE A 100 -24.12 -11.48 15.80
C ILE A 100 -23.07 -10.43 16.10
N GLN A 101 -21.86 -10.67 15.64
CA GLN A 101 -20.75 -9.73 15.78
C GLN A 101 -19.91 -9.70 14.52
N ALA A 102 -19.24 -8.58 14.30
CA ALA A 102 -18.30 -8.44 13.20
C ALA A 102 -17.04 -7.71 13.66
N SER A 103 -15.98 -7.90 12.90
CA SER A 103 -14.67 -7.34 13.17
C SER A 103 -14.02 -6.93 11.86
N VAL A 104 -13.32 -5.80 11.90
CA VAL A 104 -12.58 -5.24 10.78
C VAL A 104 -11.10 -5.56 10.98
N HIS A 105 -10.47 -6.11 9.95
CA HIS A 105 -9.08 -6.51 9.92
C HIS A 105 -8.36 -5.83 8.76
N LEU A 106 -7.02 -5.82 8.83
CA LEU A 106 -6.21 -5.37 7.71
C LEU A 106 -6.27 -6.38 6.57
N PRO A 107 -6.39 -5.93 5.30
CA PRO A 107 -6.54 -6.81 4.15
C PRO A 107 -5.27 -7.63 3.84
N PHE A 108 -4.11 -7.16 4.33
CA PHE A 108 -2.82 -7.83 4.12
C PHE A 108 -2.45 -8.77 5.28
N ASP A 109 -3.12 -8.66 6.42
CA ASP A 109 -2.90 -9.54 7.58
C ASP A 109 -4.16 -9.62 8.44
N HIS A 110 -4.95 -10.68 8.21
CA HIS A 110 -6.21 -10.94 8.90
C HIS A 110 -6.05 -11.18 10.42
N ARG A 111 -4.82 -11.29 10.94
CA ARG A 111 -4.59 -11.40 12.39
C ARG A 111 -4.62 -10.05 13.10
N TYR A 112 -4.42 -8.96 12.36
CA TYR A 112 -4.47 -7.61 12.93
C TYR A 112 -5.89 -7.08 12.89
N LEU A 113 -6.55 -7.22 14.04
CA LEU A 113 -7.82 -6.59 14.32
C LEU A 113 -7.64 -5.06 14.36
N VAL A 114 -8.34 -4.37 13.47
CA VAL A 114 -8.39 -2.91 13.40
C VAL A 114 -9.48 -2.39 14.34
N GLN A 115 -10.66 -2.99 14.28
CA GLN A 115 -11.82 -2.56 15.07
C GLN A 115 -12.79 -3.73 15.29
N ASN A 116 -13.23 -3.93 16.53
CA ASN A 116 -14.43 -4.71 16.82
C ASN A 116 -15.67 -3.84 16.57
N LEU A 117 -16.63 -4.39 15.83
CA LEU A 117 -17.89 -3.73 15.54
C LEU A 117 -18.92 -4.09 16.62
N SER A 118 -20.04 -3.36 16.62
CA SER A 118 -21.13 -3.51 17.59
C SER A 118 -21.62 -4.96 17.66
N VAL A 119 -21.71 -5.53 18.85
CA VAL A 119 -22.31 -6.86 19.05
C VAL A 119 -23.82 -6.70 19.17
N GLN A 120 -24.58 -7.52 18.44
CA GLN A 120 -26.04 -7.55 18.51
C GLN A 120 -26.48 -8.87 19.14
N ALA A 121 -26.92 -8.82 20.39
CA ALA A 121 -27.41 -9.98 21.13
C ALA A 121 -28.88 -10.28 20.80
N PHE A 122 -29.24 -11.56 20.84
CA PHE A 122 -30.59 -12.07 20.63
C PHE A 122 -30.97 -12.93 21.83
N ASN A 123 -32.04 -12.56 22.54
CA ASN A 123 -32.42 -13.24 23.78
C ASN A 123 -33.50 -14.34 23.58
N ASN A 124 -34.12 -14.40 22.39
CA ASN A 124 -35.26 -15.31 22.14
C ASN A 124 -35.43 -15.65 20.64
N ALA A 125 -34.33 -15.78 19.90
CA ALA A 125 -34.36 -16.03 18.46
C ALA A 125 -34.03 -17.50 18.18
N THR A 126 -35.06 -18.31 17.92
CA THR A 126 -34.86 -19.73 17.61
C THR A 126 -35.11 -20.06 16.15
N VAL A 127 -34.25 -20.87 15.54
CA VAL A 127 -34.39 -21.39 14.17
C VAL A 127 -34.70 -22.90 14.24
N PRO A 128 -35.94 -23.33 13.97
CA PRO A 128 -36.30 -24.75 13.95
C PRO A 128 -35.50 -25.57 12.92
N SER A 129 -35.47 -26.89 13.09
CA SER A 129 -34.91 -27.82 12.11
C SER A 129 -35.58 -27.67 10.74
N SER A 130 -34.82 -27.72 9.65
CA SER A 130 -35.28 -27.52 8.27
C SER A 130 -35.90 -26.14 7.97
N ALA A 131 -35.66 -25.15 8.82
CA ALA A 131 -36.12 -23.77 8.61
C ALA A 131 -34.96 -22.84 8.22
N GLN A 132 -35.31 -21.73 7.58
CA GLN A 132 -34.40 -20.63 7.31
C GLN A 132 -34.87 -19.36 8.02
N ALA A 133 -33.93 -18.58 8.53
CA ALA A 133 -34.18 -17.30 9.19
C ALA A 133 -33.20 -16.25 8.67
N THR A 134 -33.60 -14.98 8.76
CA THR A 134 -32.76 -13.85 8.37
C THR A 134 -32.73 -12.83 9.49
N PHE A 135 -31.52 -12.38 9.84
CA PHE A 135 -31.28 -11.43 10.92
C PHE A 135 -30.63 -10.16 10.36
N PRO A 136 -31.19 -8.97 10.60
CA PRO A 136 -30.52 -7.73 10.27
C PRO A 136 -29.39 -7.46 11.27
N TYR A 137 -28.25 -7.02 10.74
CA TYR A 137 -27.08 -6.61 11.49
C TYR A 137 -26.66 -5.21 11.04
N ILE A 138 -26.70 -4.25 11.97
CA ILE A 138 -26.35 -2.86 11.71
C ILE A 138 -25.02 -2.58 12.39
N PHE A 139 -24.06 -2.04 11.63
CA PHE A 139 -22.74 -1.71 12.14
C PHE A 139 -22.25 -0.39 11.56
N ALA A 140 -21.34 0.27 12.27
CA ALA A 140 -20.66 1.47 11.80
C ALA A 140 -19.15 1.33 12.01
N VAL A 141 -18.36 1.65 11.00
CA VAL A 141 -16.91 1.74 11.13
C VAL A 141 -16.54 3.12 11.69
N SER A 142 -15.45 3.21 12.46
CA SER A 142 -15.05 4.44 13.12
C SER A 142 -14.89 5.60 12.14
N LYS A 143 -15.42 6.79 12.47
CA LYS A 143 -15.26 8.03 11.68
C LYS A 143 -13.80 8.48 11.47
N PHE A 144 -12.89 7.95 12.28
CA PHE A 144 -11.45 8.23 12.21
C PHE A 144 -10.69 7.19 11.39
N MET A 145 -11.38 6.17 10.88
CA MET A 145 -10.79 5.16 10.01
C MET A 145 -10.39 5.82 8.70
N GLN A 146 -9.15 5.57 8.27
CA GLN A 146 -8.67 6.09 6.99
C GLN A 146 -9.40 5.37 5.84
N PRO A 147 -9.69 6.08 4.74
CA PRO A 147 -10.23 5.45 3.55
C PRO A 147 -9.30 4.36 3.03
N GLY A 148 -9.87 3.25 2.58
CA GLY A 148 -9.10 2.13 2.07
C GLY A 148 -9.86 0.82 2.13
N SER A 149 -9.22 -0.24 1.66
CA SER A 149 -9.77 -1.59 1.71
C SER A 149 -9.49 -2.23 3.07
N PHE A 150 -10.51 -2.85 3.66
CA PHE A 150 -10.41 -3.58 4.92
C PHE A 150 -11.16 -4.89 4.82
N ASP A 151 -10.74 -5.91 5.58
CA ASP A 151 -11.48 -7.16 5.63
C ASP A 151 -12.50 -7.13 6.75
N LEU A 152 -13.73 -7.48 6.41
CA LEU A 152 -14.82 -7.63 7.35
C LEU A 152 -15.07 -9.11 7.57
N VAL A 153 -14.93 -9.53 8.83
CA VAL A 153 -15.24 -10.89 9.28
C VAL A 153 -16.46 -10.80 10.19
N GLY A 154 -17.57 -11.38 9.72
CA GLY A 154 -18.83 -11.45 10.43
C GLY A 154 -19.09 -12.86 10.93
N THR A 155 -19.39 -13.00 12.22
CA THR A 155 -19.68 -14.29 12.86
C THR A 155 -20.99 -14.26 13.61
N ILE A 156 -21.75 -15.34 13.49
CA ILE A 156 -22.97 -15.58 14.26
C ILE A 156 -22.70 -16.69 15.28
N VAL A 157 -23.08 -16.43 16.52
CA VAL A 157 -22.94 -17.34 17.66
C VAL A 157 -24.33 -17.85 18.02
N TYR A 158 -24.45 -19.17 18.15
CA TYR A 158 -25.70 -19.85 18.43
C TYR A 158 -25.44 -21.10 19.28
N GLU A 159 -26.46 -21.60 19.97
CA GLU A 159 -26.39 -22.83 20.74
C GLU A 159 -27.31 -23.90 20.17
N ILE A 160 -26.87 -25.16 20.32
CA ILE A 160 -27.66 -26.36 20.04
C ILE A 160 -27.55 -27.24 21.28
N ASP A 161 -28.68 -27.63 21.88
CA ASP A 161 -28.73 -28.48 23.07
C ASP A 161 -27.77 -28.01 24.19
N GLN A 162 -27.75 -26.70 24.48
CA GLN A 162 -26.88 -26.04 25.47
C GLN A 162 -25.37 -26.04 25.14
N ASN A 163 -24.98 -26.43 23.92
CA ASN A 163 -23.60 -26.34 23.44
C ASN A 163 -23.44 -25.14 22.49
N PRO A 164 -22.47 -24.23 22.73
CA PRO A 164 -22.23 -23.09 21.86
C PRO A 164 -21.46 -23.48 20.60
N TYR A 165 -21.89 -22.90 19.48
CA TYR A 165 -21.29 -23.02 18.15
C TYR A 165 -21.16 -21.64 17.51
N GLN A 166 -20.25 -21.53 16.54
CA GLN A 166 -20.00 -20.29 15.81
C GLN A 166 -19.82 -20.56 14.34
N SER A 167 -20.49 -19.78 13.49
CA SER A 167 -20.34 -19.83 12.04
C SER A 167 -19.98 -18.45 11.50
N THR A 168 -19.06 -18.42 10.54
CA THR A 168 -18.70 -17.21 9.81
C THR A 168 -19.67 -17.00 8.65
N PHE A 169 -20.51 -15.97 8.73
CA PHE A 169 -21.48 -15.66 7.67
C PHE A 169 -20.89 -14.77 6.57
N TYR A 170 -19.84 -14.01 6.88
CA TYR A 170 -19.12 -13.20 5.92
C TYR A 170 -17.64 -13.17 6.23
N ASN A 171 -16.83 -13.38 5.21
CA ASN A 171 -15.39 -13.14 5.25
C ASN A 171 -14.99 -12.56 3.90
N GLY A 172 -14.74 -11.26 3.86
CA GLY A 172 -14.34 -10.60 2.63
C GLY A 172 -14.09 -9.12 2.80
N THR A 173 -13.57 -8.51 1.74
CA THR A 173 -13.14 -7.12 1.77
C THR A 173 -14.32 -6.16 1.59
N ILE A 174 -14.28 -5.07 2.34
CA ILE A 174 -15.12 -3.87 2.21
C ILE A 174 -14.22 -2.67 1.89
N GLU A 175 -14.76 -1.67 1.21
CA GLU A 175 -14.05 -0.43 0.93
C GLU A 175 -14.58 0.67 1.84
N VAL A 176 -13.71 1.25 2.66
CA VAL A 176 -14.08 2.35 3.55
C VAL A 176 -13.80 3.69 2.86
N THR A 177 -14.78 4.58 2.84
CA THR A 177 -14.66 5.93 2.24
C THR A 177 -14.77 7.03 3.27
N GLU A 178 -14.27 8.23 2.96
CA GLU A 178 -14.46 9.40 3.82
C GLU A 178 -15.96 9.68 4.02
N PRO A 179 -16.39 10.12 5.21
CA PRO A 179 -17.74 10.63 5.39
C PRO A 179 -17.95 11.82 4.47
N GLY A 180 -19.13 11.90 3.84
CA GLY A 180 -19.50 12.98 2.92
C GLY A 180 -19.66 14.33 3.62
N GLY A 181 -18.55 14.94 4.05
CA GLY A 181 -18.49 16.27 4.62
C GLY A 181 -18.18 17.33 3.55
N LEU A 182 -18.78 18.51 3.68
CA LEU A 182 -18.64 19.66 2.78
C LEU A 182 -17.19 20.18 2.58
N LEU A 183 -16.22 19.67 3.35
CA LEU A 183 -14.81 20.04 3.29
C LEU A 183 -13.94 18.79 3.44
N SER A 184 -13.57 18.15 2.32
CA SER A 184 -12.54 17.10 2.32
C SER A 184 -11.19 17.69 2.71
N VAL A 185 -10.35 16.90 3.40
CA VAL A 185 -8.99 17.27 3.82
C VAL A 185 -8.15 17.72 2.62
N GLU A 186 -8.37 17.13 1.45
CA GLU A 186 -7.72 17.53 0.19
C GLU A 186 -8.08 18.96 -0.22
N SER A 187 -9.34 19.37 -0.05
CA SER A 187 -9.80 20.72 -0.38
C SER A 187 -9.21 21.77 0.55
N VAL A 188 -9.08 21.45 1.84
CA VAL A 188 -8.44 22.32 2.83
C VAL A 188 -6.94 22.47 2.52
N PHE A 189 -6.27 21.36 2.19
CA PHE A 189 -4.86 21.36 1.81
C PHE A 189 -4.58 22.21 0.56
N LEU A 190 -5.38 22.03 -0.50
CA LEU A 190 -5.29 22.82 -1.74
C LEU A 190 -5.53 24.31 -1.47
N PHE A 191 -6.52 24.64 -0.66
CA PHE A 191 -6.82 26.03 -0.30
C PHE A 191 -5.65 26.68 0.46
N CYS A 192 -5.08 25.98 1.46
CA CYS A 192 -3.90 26.44 2.19
C CYS A 192 -2.69 26.65 1.27
N LEU A 193 -2.48 25.76 0.29
CA LEU A 193 -1.40 25.85 -0.68
C LEU A 193 -1.57 27.07 -1.60
N VAL A 194 -2.79 27.36 -2.06
CA VAL A 194 -3.10 28.56 -2.86
C VAL A 194 -2.82 29.83 -2.06
N VAL A 195 -3.26 29.90 -0.80
CA VAL A 195 -2.99 31.06 0.07
C VAL A 195 -1.50 31.27 0.30
N ALA A 196 -0.74 30.19 0.50
CA ALA A 196 0.72 30.26 0.66
C ALA A 196 1.42 30.79 -0.60
N LEU A 197 1.02 30.32 -1.78
CA LEU A 197 1.56 30.79 -3.06
C LEU A 197 1.24 32.26 -3.32
N LEU A 198 0.03 32.72 -3.00
CA LEU A 198 -0.34 34.14 -3.09
C LEU A 198 0.48 35.02 -2.14
N GLY A 199 0.75 34.52 -0.92
CA GLY A 199 1.64 35.20 0.04
C GLY A 199 3.07 35.34 -0.48
N LEU A 200 3.62 34.28 -1.07
CA LEU A 200 4.95 34.30 -1.68
C LEU A 200 5.02 35.24 -2.89
N LEU A 201 3.99 35.25 -3.73
CA LEU A 201 3.89 36.15 -4.88
C LEU A 201 3.83 37.62 -4.43
N GLY A 202 3.04 37.93 -3.39
CA GLY A 202 2.99 39.27 -2.80
C GLY A 202 4.32 39.72 -2.22
N PHE A 203 5.05 38.82 -1.56
CA PHE A 203 6.39 39.10 -1.04
C PHE A 203 7.40 39.37 -2.17
N TRP A 204 7.32 38.60 -3.25
CA TRP A 204 8.17 38.77 -4.44
C TRP A 204 7.92 40.12 -5.15
N ILE A 205 6.65 40.49 -5.36
CA ILE A 205 6.27 41.79 -5.94
C ILE A 205 6.77 42.94 -5.07
N ARG A 206 6.61 42.84 -3.74
CA ARG A 206 7.13 43.85 -2.80
C ARG A 206 8.64 44.01 -2.89
N GLY A 207 9.39 42.92 -3.09
CA GLY A 207 10.84 42.95 -3.31
C GLY A 207 11.24 43.67 -4.60
N GLN A 208 10.49 43.46 -5.69
CA GLN A 208 10.73 44.14 -6.98
C GLN A 208 10.49 45.65 -6.90
N ILE A 209 9.42 46.09 -6.24
CA ILE A 209 9.11 47.52 -6.07
C ILE A 209 10.20 48.25 -5.25
N GLN A 210 10.78 47.58 -4.25
CA GLN A 210 11.87 48.16 -3.45
C GLN A 210 13.19 48.32 -4.23
N ASN A 211 13.43 47.46 -5.23
CA ASN A 211 14.61 47.56 -6.09
C ASN A 211 14.49 48.69 -7.14
N LEU A 212 13.29 49.01 -7.59
CA LEU A 212 13.03 50.13 -8.51
C LEU A 212 13.19 51.50 -7.85
N SER A 213 12.88 51.61 -6.55
CA SER A 213 12.98 52.88 -5.80
C SER A 213 14.42 53.36 -5.56
N LYS A 214 15.44 52.49 -5.66
CA LYS A 214 16.84 52.83 -5.35
C LYS A 214 17.63 53.48 -6.50
N LYS A 215 17.07 53.62 -7.71
CA LYS A 215 17.80 54.15 -8.88
C LYS A 215 17.72 55.66 -9.13
N THR A 216 17.02 56.44 -8.30
CA THR A 216 16.79 57.87 -8.59
C THR A 216 17.34 58.82 -7.52
N LYS A 217 18.66 58.84 -7.30
CA LYS A 217 19.35 60.03 -6.73
C LYS A 217 20.80 60.15 -7.24
N ARG A 218 21.03 61.02 -8.23
CA ARG A 218 22.33 61.69 -8.44
C ARG A 218 22.08 63.13 -8.90
N ALA A 219 22.77 64.07 -8.23
CA ALA A 219 22.70 65.52 -8.39
C ALA A 219 23.78 66.04 -9.41
N PRO A 220 23.74 67.32 -9.84
CA PRO A 220 24.01 67.76 -11.23
C PRO A 220 25.44 68.28 -11.50
N LYS A 221 25.81 68.42 -12.80
CA LYS A 221 26.70 69.48 -13.34
C LYS A 221 26.76 69.53 -14.89
N ALA A 222 26.59 70.76 -15.41
CA ALA A 222 27.26 71.46 -16.54
C ALA A 222 27.13 71.02 -18.03
N LYS A 223 26.34 71.84 -18.77
CA LYS A 223 26.59 72.60 -20.03
C LYS A 223 27.37 72.01 -21.25
N VAL A 224 26.71 72.17 -22.43
CA VAL A 224 27.21 72.73 -23.75
C VAL A 224 28.12 71.79 -24.59
N GLU A 225 27.99 71.57 -25.91
CA GLU A 225 27.16 72.07 -27.01
C GLU A 225 27.27 71.16 -28.29
N VAL A 226 26.32 71.38 -29.23
CA VAL A 226 26.30 71.22 -30.72
C VAL A 226 27.02 70.11 -31.50
N GLY A 227 26.35 69.58 -32.54
CA GLY A 227 27.02 69.23 -33.80
C GLY A 227 26.47 68.05 -34.63
N THR A 228 25.99 68.38 -35.84
CA THR A 228 25.44 67.61 -36.97
C THR A 228 26.27 66.47 -37.60
N ALA A 229 25.55 65.48 -38.18
CA ALA A 229 25.75 64.75 -39.46
C ALA A 229 27.11 64.03 -39.72
N THR A 230 27.26 62.88 -40.37
CA THR A 230 26.68 62.33 -41.61
C THR A 230 27.01 60.81 -41.75
N THR A 231 26.25 60.11 -42.63
CA THR A 231 26.69 59.06 -43.61
C THR A 231 27.34 57.77 -43.10
N ASP A 232 27.15 56.57 -43.65
CA ASP A 232 26.26 55.95 -44.64
C ASP A 232 26.67 54.47 -44.69
N ALA A 233 25.92 53.69 -45.48
CA ALA A 233 26.14 52.31 -45.93
C ALA A 233 25.45 51.27 -45.01
N SER A 234 24.53 50.43 -45.51
CA SER A 234 24.22 50.06 -46.88
C SER A 234 22.96 49.19 -46.87
N THR A 235 22.02 49.51 -47.76
CA THR A 235 21.11 48.61 -48.51
C THR A 235 20.02 47.82 -47.76
N ASP A 236 18.85 48.45 -47.57
CA ASP A 236 17.62 48.29 -48.39
C ASP A 236 17.48 46.99 -49.22
N GLU A 237 16.40 46.21 -49.13
CA GLU A 237 14.98 46.50 -49.44
C GLU A 237 14.63 45.73 -50.73
N TRP A 238 13.69 44.79 -50.66
CA TRP A 238 12.50 44.79 -51.54
C TRP A 238 11.56 43.61 -51.23
N LEU A 239 10.48 43.98 -50.54
CA LEU A 239 9.10 43.47 -50.69
C LEU A 239 8.68 43.66 -52.17
N GLU A 240 7.67 43.05 -52.80
CA GLU A 240 6.31 42.67 -52.41
C GLU A 240 5.65 42.11 -53.71
N GLY A 241 4.51 41.43 -53.64
CA GLY A 241 3.69 41.28 -54.86
C GLY A 241 2.65 40.16 -54.85
N THR A 242 1.39 40.55 -54.72
CA THR A 242 0.16 39.77 -54.58
C THR A 242 -0.42 39.25 -55.92
N ALA A 243 -1.30 38.24 -55.87
CA ALA A 243 -2.59 38.22 -56.61
C ALA A 243 -3.47 36.98 -56.27
N TYR A 244 -4.76 37.22 -56.38
CA TYR A 244 -5.93 36.43 -55.95
C TYR A 244 -6.51 35.66 -57.16
N THR A 245 -6.99 34.41 -56.99
CA THR A 245 -8.18 33.89 -57.72
C THR A 245 -8.67 32.55 -57.16
N GLN A 246 -9.96 32.51 -56.84
CA GLN A 246 -10.78 31.32 -56.62
C GLN A 246 -11.09 30.62 -57.95
N SER A 247 -11.22 29.29 -57.93
CA SER A 247 -12.10 28.55 -58.85
C SER A 247 -12.44 27.16 -58.31
N LEU A 248 -13.72 26.84 -58.37
CA LEU A 248 -14.42 25.66 -57.85
C LEU A 248 -14.45 24.49 -58.85
N SER A 249 -14.61 23.29 -58.28
CA SER A 249 -15.42 22.16 -58.81
C SER A 249 -14.88 21.29 -59.96
N ASN A 250 -14.60 20.00 -59.70
CA ASN A 250 -15.62 18.95 -59.86
C ASN A 250 -15.24 17.56 -59.29
N LYS A 251 -16.30 16.80 -58.98
CA LYS A 251 -16.43 15.50 -58.27
C LYS A 251 -15.90 14.26 -58.99
N SER A 252 -15.74 13.18 -58.18
CA SER A 252 -15.98 11.72 -58.43
C SER A 252 -14.71 10.87 -58.21
N LYS A 253 -14.63 9.76 -57.45
CA LYS A 253 -15.60 8.82 -56.82
C LYS A 253 -14.84 7.94 -55.78
N LYS A 254 -15.51 7.65 -54.66
CA LYS A 254 -15.45 6.46 -53.76
C LYS A 254 -14.21 5.53 -53.75
N LYS A 255 -13.62 5.34 -52.55
CA LYS A 255 -13.43 4.02 -51.86
C LYS A 255 -12.99 4.27 -50.40
N LYS A 256 -13.90 3.97 -49.46
CA LYS A 256 -13.81 2.92 -48.43
C LYS A 256 -12.74 3.13 -47.34
N VAL A 257 -13.23 3.62 -46.20
CA VAL A 257 -12.99 3.19 -44.80
C VAL A 257 -11.63 2.58 -44.49
N LEU A 258 -10.85 3.30 -43.66
CA LEU A 258 -9.95 2.68 -42.69
C LEU A 258 -9.87 3.63 -41.48
N SER A 259 -10.62 3.32 -40.42
CA SER A 259 -10.39 3.92 -39.11
C SER A 259 -10.09 2.77 -38.16
N VAL A 260 -8.84 2.77 -37.72
CA VAL A 260 -8.27 1.91 -36.69
C VAL A 260 -9.07 2.08 -35.42
N TYR A 261 -9.69 1.01 -34.91
CA TYR A 261 -10.16 0.97 -33.54
C TYR A 261 -9.52 -0.19 -32.79
N LEU A 262 -8.93 0.23 -31.67
CA LEU A 262 -8.17 -0.45 -30.66
C LEU A 262 -9.00 -1.57 -30.02
N LEU A 263 -8.52 -2.81 -30.07
CA LEU A 263 -9.01 -3.91 -29.24
C LEU A 263 -8.58 -3.65 -27.79
N LEU A 264 -9.51 -3.19 -26.95
CA LEU A 264 -9.35 -3.22 -25.50
C LEU A 264 -9.75 -4.62 -25.03
N PHE A 265 -8.76 -5.50 -24.83
CA PHE A 265 -8.93 -6.66 -23.96
C PHE A 265 -8.85 -6.16 -22.52
N ALA A 266 -9.96 -6.19 -21.78
CA ALA A 266 -9.92 -6.04 -20.33
C ALA A 266 -9.33 -7.32 -19.73
N VAL A 267 -8.02 -7.30 -19.44
CA VAL A 267 -7.37 -8.36 -18.68
C VAL A 267 -7.66 -8.09 -17.21
N SER A 268 -8.60 -8.83 -16.62
CA SER A 268 -8.76 -8.89 -15.16
C SER A 268 -7.67 -9.81 -14.59
N PHE A 269 -6.94 -9.34 -13.57
CA PHE A 269 -5.86 -10.07 -12.93
C PHE A 269 -6.40 -11.07 -11.88
N CYS A 270 -5.74 -12.23 -11.80
CA CYS A 270 -6.10 -13.37 -10.96
C CYS A 270 -5.88 -13.15 -9.45
N TYR A 271 -6.81 -13.72 -8.68
CA TYR A 271 -6.64 -14.10 -7.27
C TYR A 271 -5.74 -15.35 -7.18
N ALA A 272 -4.78 -15.36 -6.26
CA ALA A 272 -3.87 -16.47 -6.04
C ALA A 272 -4.30 -17.26 -4.80
N ASP A 273 -4.77 -18.48 -5.01
CA ASP A 273 -4.84 -19.50 -3.96
C ASP A 273 -3.82 -20.60 -4.29
N ASP A 274 -3.17 -21.13 -3.27
CA ASP A 274 -1.75 -21.54 -3.32
C ASP A 274 -1.45 -22.85 -4.09
N LYS A 275 -2.37 -23.36 -4.92
CA LYS A 275 -2.22 -24.64 -5.63
C LYS A 275 -2.53 -24.65 -7.13
N THR A 276 -3.10 -23.61 -7.72
CA THR A 276 -3.36 -23.51 -9.17
C THR A 276 -3.53 -22.05 -9.60
N ILE A 277 -2.73 -21.57 -10.57
CA ILE A 277 -2.98 -20.26 -11.19
C ILE A 277 -4.06 -20.48 -12.26
N GLN A 278 -5.29 -20.10 -11.92
CA GLN A 278 -6.42 -20.10 -12.85
C GLN A 278 -6.56 -18.70 -13.45
N VAL A 279 -6.34 -18.60 -14.76
CA VAL A 279 -6.71 -17.38 -15.50
C VAL A 279 -8.18 -17.51 -15.88
N VAL A 280 -9.02 -16.69 -15.24
CA VAL A 280 -10.45 -16.58 -15.54
C VAL A 280 -10.69 -15.25 -16.23
N GLY A 281 -11.16 -15.29 -17.48
CA GLY A 281 -11.54 -14.10 -18.24
C GLY A 281 -12.94 -14.23 -18.83
N THR A 282 -13.58 -13.09 -19.10
CA THR A 282 -14.91 -12.99 -19.72
C THR A 282 -14.77 -12.43 -21.14
N GLY A 283 -15.29 -13.13 -22.16
CA GLY A 283 -15.31 -12.64 -23.55
C GLY A 283 -16.68 -12.08 -23.93
N GLU A 284 -16.73 -10.86 -24.48
CA GLU A 284 -17.96 -10.26 -25.02
C GLU A 284 -17.92 -10.18 -26.56
N CYS A 285 -19.04 -10.54 -27.21
CA CYS A 285 -19.20 -10.43 -28.67
C CYS A 285 -19.38 -8.96 -29.08
N ALA A 286 -18.40 -8.37 -29.75
CA ALA A 286 -18.45 -6.96 -30.16
C ALA A 286 -19.42 -6.67 -31.33
N ASP A 287 -19.98 -7.66 -32.03
CA ASP A 287 -20.77 -7.40 -33.25
C ASP A 287 -21.76 -8.52 -33.64
N CYS A 288 -22.61 -8.94 -32.70
CA CYS A 288 -23.65 -9.94 -32.97
C CYS A 288 -24.88 -9.26 -33.63
N LYS A 289 -24.86 -9.13 -34.97
CA LYS A 289 -25.84 -8.37 -35.78
C LYS A 289 -27.05 -9.16 -36.28
N GLU A 290 -27.31 -10.35 -35.75
CA GLU A 290 -28.52 -11.13 -36.04
C GLU A 290 -29.35 -11.33 -34.77
N SER A 291 -30.56 -10.76 -34.76
CA SER A 291 -31.58 -11.11 -33.78
C SER A 291 -31.97 -12.58 -33.97
N ASN A 292 -31.69 -13.41 -32.95
CA ASN A 292 -32.04 -14.85 -32.84
C ASN A 292 -30.92 -15.89 -33.06
N ILE A 293 -29.68 -15.60 -32.67
CA ILE A 293 -28.80 -16.69 -32.24
C ILE A 293 -29.05 -16.89 -30.74
N LYS A 294 -29.54 -18.06 -30.34
CA LYS A 294 -29.57 -18.45 -28.92
C LYS A 294 -28.14 -18.32 -28.38
N THR A 295 -27.94 -17.47 -27.39
CA THR A 295 -26.64 -17.06 -26.82
C THR A 295 -25.70 -18.24 -26.49
N ILE A 296 -26.26 -19.42 -26.29
CA ILE A 296 -25.57 -20.70 -26.04
C ILE A 296 -24.64 -21.17 -27.18
N HIS A 297 -24.88 -20.76 -28.44
CA HIS A 297 -24.09 -21.26 -29.59
C HIS A 297 -22.97 -20.33 -30.09
N ALA A 298 -22.91 -19.07 -29.65
CA ALA A 298 -21.93 -18.10 -30.15
C ALA A 298 -20.53 -18.28 -29.53
N PHE A 299 -20.45 -18.82 -28.31
CA PHE A 299 -19.20 -18.95 -27.54
C PHE A 299 -18.63 -20.38 -27.52
N SER A 300 -19.46 -21.37 -27.85
CA SER A 300 -19.08 -22.78 -27.97
C SER A 300 -18.06 -22.99 -29.10
N GLY A 301 -16.78 -23.17 -28.76
CA GLY A 301 -15.70 -23.51 -29.69
C GLY A 301 -14.68 -22.39 -29.95
N LEU A 302 -14.78 -21.25 -29.27
CA LEU A 302 -13.73 -20.22 -29.29
C LEU A 302 -12.56 -20.64 -28.37
N ARG A 303 -11.37 -20.75 -28.94
CA ARG A 303 -10.13 -21.11 -28.22
C ARG A 303 -9.33 -19.88 -27.85
N VAL A 304 -8.90 -19.83 -26.59
CA VAL A 304 -8.02 -18.80 -26.03
C VAL A 304 -6.65 -19.42 -25.82
N THR A 305 -5.62 -18.84 -26.45
CA THR A 305 -4.22 -19.25 -26.26
C THR A 305 -3.47 -18.19 -25.47
N ILE A 306 -2.82 -18.60 -24.39
CA ILE A 306 -1.94 -17.74 -23.58
C ILE A 306 -0.50 -17.94 -24.07
N ASP A 307 0.04 -16.91 -24.72
CA ASP A 307 1.44 -16.86 -25.16
C ASP A 307 2.26 -15.98 -24.21
N CYS A 308 3.26 -16.57 -23.54
CA CYS A 308 4.14 -15.83 -22.64
C CYS A 308 5.51 -15.61 -23.29
N LYS A 309 6.07 -14.41 -23.10
CA LYS A 309 7.42 -14.05 -23.53
C LYS A 309 8.42 -14.41 -22.43
N GLY A 310 9.26 -15.41 -22.66
CA GLY A 310 10.40 -15.71 -21.78
C GLY A 310 11.57 -14.75 -22.00
N GLU A 311 12.57 -14.78 -21.12
CA GLU A 311 13.76 -13.92 -21.15
C GLU A 311 14.53 -13.95 -22.48
N LYS A 312 14.43 -15.05 -23.24
CA LYS A 312 15.06 -15.21 -24.57
C LYS A 312 14.22 -14.67 -25.73
N GLY A 313 13.16 -13.90 -25.46
CA GLY A 313 12.41 -13.14 -26.47
C GLY A 313 11.47 -13.93 -27.38
N HIS A 314 11.47 -15.27 -27.33
CA HIS A 314 10.51 -16.10 -28.07
C HIS A 314 9.21 -16.30 -27.29
N PHE A 315 8.08 -16.03 -27.96
CA PHE A 315 6.75 -16.40 -27.47
C PHE A 315 6.60 -17.93 -27.60
N LYS A 316 6.26 -18.59 -26.49
CA LYS A 316 5.89 -20.01 -26.49
C LYS A 316 4.46 -20.12 -25.98
N ARG A 317 3.64 -20.93 -26.66
CA ARG A 317 2.26 -21.22 -26.23
C ARG A 317 2.29 -22.01 -24.93
N ARG A 318 1.69 -21.47 -23.86
CA ARG A 318 1.79 -22.02 -22.49
C ARG A 318 0.46 -22.43 -21.88
N GLY A 319 -0.65 -22.12 -22.52
CA GLY A 319 -1.96 -22.65 -22.15
C GLY A 319 -3.00 -22.43 -23.26
N GLU A 320 -3.95 -23.34 -23.36
CA GLU A 320 -5.09 -23.29 -24.29
C GLU A 320 -6.34 -23.63 -23.49
N GLY A 321 -7.41 -22.85 -23.64
CA GLY A 321 -8.70 -23.07 -23.00
C GLY A 321 -9.84 -22.71 -23.94
N GLU A 322 -11.00 -23.34 -23.78
CA GLU A 322 -12.21 -23.03 -24.54
C GLU A 322 -13.16 -22.20 -23.67
N LEU A 323 -13.88 -21.25 -24.29
CA LEU A 323 -14.94 -20.54 -23.60
C LEU A 323 -16.10 -21.51 -23.30
N ASP A 324 -16.56 -21.49 -22.05
CA ASP A 324 -17.78 -22.14 -21.63
C ASP A 324 -19.03 -21.38 -22.15
N LYS A 325 -20.19 -22.00 -21.95
CA LYS A 325 -21.51 -21.48 -22.35
C LYS A 325 -21.86 -20.12 -21.73
N ASP A 326 -21.15 -19.71 -20.69
CA ASP A 326 -21.35 -18.46 -19.94
C ASP A 326 -20.26 -17.42 -20.29
N GLY A 327 -19.42 -17.70 -21.31
CA GLY A 327 -18.39 -16.79 -21.82
C GLY A 327 -17.12 -16.75 -20.96
N LYS A 328 -16.97 -17.68 -20.02
CA LYS A 328 -15.79 -17.81 -19.15
C LYS A 328 -14.86 -18.88 -19.69
N PHE A 329 -13.56 -18.71 -19.49
CA PHE A 329 -12.59 -19.76 -19.80
C PHE A 329 -11.69 -19.98 -18.59
N GLU A 330 -11.22 -21.22 -18.43
CA GLU A 330 -10.26 -21.59 -17.39
C GLU A 330 -9.05 -22.24 -18.06
N VAL A 331 -7.87 -21.66 -17.83
CA VAL A 331 -6.60 -22.26 -18.27
C VAL A 331 -5.79 -22.63 -17.05
N SER A 332 -5.53 -23.93 -16.90
CA SER A 332 -4.61 -24.46 -15.90
C SER A 332 -3.17 -24.24 -16.36
N LEU A 333 -2.42 -23.36 -15.69
CA LEU A 333 -0.99 -23.20 -15.96
C LEU A 333 -0.20 -24.39 -15.38
N PRO A 334 0.83 -24.89 -16.09
CA PRO A 334 1.62 -26.02 -15.62
C PRO A 334 2.38 -25.68 -14.32
N LYS A 335 2.39 -26.66 -13.40
CA LYS A 335 3.02 -26.65 -12.07
C LYS A 335 4.52 -26.29 -12.06
N GLU A 336 5.15 -26.27 -13.23
CA GLU A 336 6.53 -25.84 -13.48
C GLU A 336 6.75 -24.34 -13.19
N MET A 337 5.69 -23.52 -13.05
CA MET A 337 5.82 -22.10 -12.71
C MET A 337 6.19 -21.82 -11.23
N LYS A 338 6.16 -22.84 -10.34
CA LYS A 338 6.46 -22.69 -8.90
C LYS A 338 7.86 -23.16 -8.49
N ARG A 339 8.64 -23.78 -9.38
CA ARG A 339 9.93 -24.40 -9.05
C ARG A 339 10.96 -24.13 -10.13
N ASP A 340 11.62 -22.97 -10.08
CA ASP A 340 13.03 -22.88 -10.50
C ASP A 340 13.73 -21.55 -10.16
N MET A 341 13.42 -20.93 -9.02
CA MET A 341 14.30 -19.89 -8.49
C MET A 341 14.74 -20.31 -7.11
N ALA A 342 15.92 -20.94 -7.05
CA ALA A 342 16.66 -21.02 -5.79
C ALA A 342 16.73 -19.62 -5.16
N ASN A 343 16.68 -19.57 -3.83
CA ASN A 343 16.81 -18.32 -3.09
C ASN A 343 18.05 -17.54 -3.59
N PRO A 344 17.90 -16.26 -3.96
CA PRO A 344 19.01 -15.47 -4.47
C PRO A 344 20.15 -15.42 -3.47
N LYS A 345 21.38 -15.58 -3.96
CA LYS A 345 22.59 -15.36 -3.17
C LYS A 345 23.22 -14.04 -3.56
N VAL A 346 23.54 -13.23 -2.57
CA VAL A 346 24.22 -11.95 -2.73
C VAL A 346 25.48 -11.92 -1.90
N PHE A 347 26.40 -11.02 -2.24
CA PHE A 347 27.67 -10.91 -1.52
C PHE A 347 28.01 -9.47 -1.17
N PHE A 348 28.79 -9.32 -0.09
CA PHE A 348 29.54 -8.12 0.27
C PHE A 348 31.02 -8.43 0.38
N ASP A 349 31.85 -7.64 -0.28
CA ASP A 349 33.29 -7.57 -0.01
C ASP A 349 33.53 -6.45 1.00
N LEU A 350 33.95 -6.82 2.22
CA LEU A 350 34.11 -5.88 3.32
C LEU A 350 35.57 -5.42 3.45
N THR A 351 35.74 -4.15 3.81
CA THR A 351 37.01 -3.60 4.29
C THR A 351 36.87 -3.10 5.72
N ILE A 352 37.91 -3.26 6.52
CA ILE A 352 37.98 -2.77 7.91
C ILE A 352 39.22 -1.88 8.04
N GLY A 353 39.01 -0.60 8.33
CA GLY A 353 40.11 0.38 8.37
C GLY A 353 40.82 0.55 7.03
N GLY A 354 40.10 0.34 5.92
CA GLY A 354 40.65 0.40 4.56
C GLY A 354 41.37 -0.87 4.09
N GLN A 355 41.51 -1.89 4.93
CA GLN A 355 42.11 -3.17 4.56
C GLN A 355 41.02 -4.20 4.20
N PRO A 356 41.19 -5.02 3.15
CA PRO A 356 40.26 -6.10 2.83
C PRO A 356 40.09 -7.08 4.01
N ALA A 357 38.85 -7.32 4.42
CA ALA A 357 38.52 -8.21 5.52
C ALA A 357 37.98 -9.58 5.05
N GLY A 358 37.41 -9.63 3.85
CA GLY A 358 36.89 -10.83 3.21
C GLY A 358 35.51 -10.63 2.60
N ARG A 359 34.98 -11.70 2.01
CA ARG A 359 33.64 -11.76 1.42
C ARG A 359 32.64 -12.39 2.38
N VAL A 360 31.44 -11.82 2.42
CA VAL A 360 30.26 -12.38 3.10
C VAL A 360 29.25 -12.75 2.03
N VAL A 361 28.77 -13.98 2.02
CA VAL A 361 27.70 -14.44 1.13
C VAL A 361 26.44 -14.64 1.94
N MET A 362 25.32 -14.10 1.46
CA MET A 362 24.02 -14.17 2.10
C MET A 362 23.02 -14.80 1.15
N GLU A 363 22.24 -15.75 1.64
CA GLU A 363 21.05 -16.27 0.99
C GLU A 363 19.84 -15.43 1.41
N LEU A 364 19.03 -15.02 0.44
CA LEU A 364 17.82 -14.23 0.66
C LEU A 364 16.58 -15.12 0.54
N PHE A 365 15.70 -15.07 1.53
CA PHE A 365 14.47 -15.87 1.61
C PHE A 365 13.39 -15.30 0.68
N ALA A 366 13.64 -15.34 -0.65
CA ALA A 366 12.68 -14.87 -1.65
C ALA A 366 11.42 -15.77 -1.70
N ASP A 367 11.51 -16.99 -1.19
CA ASP A 367 10.40 -17.90 -0.97
C ASP A 367 9.41 -17.43 0.11
N THR A 368 9.90 -16.70 1.12
CA THR A 368 9.11 -16.30 2.31
C THR A 368 8.85 -14.80 2.33
N THR A 369 9.82 -13.98 1.92
CA THR A 369 9.79 -12.52 1.91
C THR A 369 10.27 -11.99 0.55
N PRO A 370 9.55 -12.27 -0.56
CA PRO A 370 9.98 -11.93 -1.92
C PRO A 370 10.25 -10.44 -2.11
N LYS A 371 9.43 -9.56 -1.55
CA LYS A 371 9.58 -8.10 -1.70
C LYS A 371 10.79 -7.58 -0.92
N THR A 372 10.99 -8.07 0.29
CA THR A 372 12.14 -7.67 1.13
C THR A 372 13.44 -8.22 0.56
N ALA A 373 13.43 -9.46 0.07
CA ALA A 373 14.55 -10.10 -0.61
C ALA A 373 14.92 -9.37 -1.91
N ASP A 374 13.94 -9.02 -2.75
CA ASP A 374 14.19 -8.28 -4.00
C ASP A 374 14.73 -6.87 -3.75
N ASN A 375 14.22 -6.17 -2.73
CA ASN A 375 14.79 -4.89 -2.31
C ASN A 375 16.28 -5.01 -1.98
N PHE A 376 16.65 -5.96 -1.13
CA PHE A 376 18.05 -6.14 -0.74
C PHE A 376 18.93 -6.59 -1.91
N ARG A 377 18.43 -7.51 -2.74
CA ARG A 377 19.10 -8.01 -3.94
C ARG A 377 19.40 -6.87 -4.93
N ALA A 378 18.40 -6.07 -5.28
CA ALA A 378 18.55 -4.95 -6.19
C ALA A 378 19.48 -3.86 -5.64
N LEU A 379 19.47 -3.63 -4.32
CA LEU A 379 20.42 -2.72 -3.65
C LEU A 379 21.85 -3.30 -3.62
N CYS A 380 22.03 -4.62 -3.71
CA CYS A 380 23.36 -5.22 -3.89
C CYS A 380 23.87 -5.04 -5.33
N THR A 381 23.00 -5.10 -6.34
CA THR A 381 23.40 -4.95 -7.76
C THR A 381 23.47 -3.51 -8.24
N GLY A 382 22.73 -2.60 -7.60
CA GLY A 382 22.60 -1.21 -8.05
C GLY A 382 21.74 -1.04 -9.31
N GLU A 383 21.03 -2.08 -9.75
CA GLU A 383 20.33 -2.12 -11.05
C GLU A 383 19.19 -1.10 -11.19
N LYS A 384 18.68 -0.57 -10.07
CA LYS A 384 17.58 0.40 -10.04
C LYS A 384 18.03 1.85 -10.24
N GLY A 385 19.33 2.09 -10.43
CA GLY A 385 19.87 3.40 -10.76
C GLY A 385 19.84 4.37 -9.57
N VAL A 386 19.32 5.58 -9.79
CA VAL A 386 19.34 6.68 -8.81
C VAL A 386 17.97 6.81 -8.13
N GLY A 387 17.97 6.84 -6.79
CA GLY A 387 16.77 7.00 -5.98
C GLY A 387 16.28 8.44 -5.89
N LYS A 388 15.15 8.67 -5.22
CA LYS A 388 14.56 10.00 -4.99
C LYS A 388 15.46 10.89 -4.13
N SER A 389 16.33 10.29 -3.32
CA SER A 389 17.38 10.99 -2.57
C SER A 389 18.51 11.56 -3.44
N GLY A 390 18.52 11.28 -4.75
CA GLY A 390 19.59 11.70 -5.66
C GLY A 390 20.88 10.89 -5.51
N LYS A 391 20.84 9.79 -4.75
CA LYS A 391 21.95 8.86 -4.55
C LYS A 391 21.68 7.55 -5.30
N PRO A 392 22.73 6.83 -5.75
CA PRO A 392 22.55 5.48 -6.31
C PRO A 392 21.87 4.56 -5.28
N LEU A 393 20.88 3.79 -5.71
CA LEU A 393 20.24 2.72 -4.94
C LEU A 393 21.18 1.50 -4.88
N HIS A 394 22.31 1.66 -4.17
CA HIS A 394 23.41 0.69 -4.20
C HIS A 394 24.18 0.68 -2.87
N TYR A 395 24.44 -0.51 -2.32
CA TYR A 395 25.20 -0.66 -1.07
C TYR A 395 26.70 -0.42 -1.22
N LYS A 396 27.25 -0.45 -2.44
CA LYS A 396 28.68 -0.21 -2.68
C LYS A 396 29.11 1.15 -2.14
N GLY A 397 30.11 1.14 -1.26
CA GLY A 397 30.64 2.31 -0.56
C GLY A 397 29.88 2.69 0.73
N SER A 398 28.76 2.03 1.04
CA SER A 398 28.07 2.24 2.31
C SER A 398 28.83 1.61 3.48
N THR A 399 28.54 2.08 4.70
CA THR A 399 29.26 1.67 5.91
C THR A 399 28.36 0.96 6.91
N PHE A 400 28.97 0.11 7.74
CA PHE A 400 28.32 -0.39 8.95
C PHE A 400 28.48 0.69 10.01
N HIS A 401 27.49 1.57 10.09
CA HIS A 401 27.53 2.78 10.91
C HIS A 401 27.23 2.50 12.39
N ARG A 402 26.66 1.33 12.72
CA ARG A 402 26.37 0.91 14.09
C ARG A 402 26.68 -0.57 14.31
N VAL A 403 27.69 -0.88 15.11
CA VAL A 403 28.12 -2.25 15.43
C VAL A 403 28.25 -2.43 16.94
N ILE A 404 27.45 -3.36 17.49
CA ILE A 404 27.39 -3.65 18.93
C ILE A 404 27.81 -5.11 19.15
N PRO A 405 28.98 -5.37 19.79
CA PRO A 405 29.43 -6.71 20.11
C PRO A 405 28.43 -7.48 20.97
N GLY A 406 28.23 -8.77 20.66
CA GLY A 406 27.24 -9.64 21.31
C GLY A 406 25.79 -9.33 20.91
N PHE A 407 25.57 -8.51 19.88
CA PHE A 407 24.23 -8.13 19.43
C PHE A 407 24.10 -8.20 17.91
N MET A 408 24.61 -7.19 17.19
CA MET A 408 24.44 -7.08 15.73
C MET A 408 25.38 -6.06 15.07
N CYS A 409 25.51 -6.19 13.76
CA CYS A 409 26.18 -5.28 12.86
C CYS A 409 25.15 -4.62 11.91
N GLN A 410 24.90 -3.31 12.05
CA GLN A 410 23.92 -2.56 11.25
C GLN A 410 24.60 -1.66 10.21
N GLY A 411 24.04 -1.68 8.99
CA GLY A 411 24.51 -0.94 7.82
C GLY A 411 23.37 -0.55 6.88
N GLY A 412 23.72 -0.24 5.63
CA GLY A 412 22.73 0.00 4.56
C GLY A 412 22.22 1.44 4.43
N ASP A 413 22.76 2.38 5.20
CA ASP A 413 22.55 3.81 4.95
C ASP A 413 23.56 4.32 3.91
N PHE A 414 23.17 4.29 2.63
CA PHE A 414 23.99 4.80 1.52
C PHE A 414 23.72 6.28 1.20
N THR A 415 22.77 6.94 1.88
CA THR A 415 22.42 8.33 1.60
C THR A 415 23.12 9.31 2.53
N ALA A 416 23.01 9.09 3.85
CA ALA A 416 23.62 9.92 4.89
C ALA A 416 24.86 9.24 5.52
N GLY A 417 24.92 7.91 5.50
CA GLY A 417 26.06 7.13 6.00
C GLY A 417 26.20 7.11 7.52
N ASN A 418 25.17 7.52 8.27
CA ASN A 418 25.24 7.70 9.72
C ASN A 418 24.03 7.08 10.48
N GLY A 419 23.12 6.41 9.76
CA GLY A 419 21.94 5.76 10.30
C GLY A 419 20.66 6.61 10.23
N THR A 420 20.73 7.87 9.77
CA THR A 420 19.53 8.72 9.61
C THR A 420 18.93 8.64 8.19
N GLY A 421 19.62 7.97 7.27
CA GLY A 421 19.24 7.88 5.86
C GLY A 421 18.81 6.49 5.41
N GLY A 422 19.07 6.21 4.13
CA GLY A 422 18.60 5.05 3.39
C GLY A 422 17.33 5.29 2.58
N GLU A 423 17.14 4.46 1.56
CA GLU A 423 15.98 4.48 0.65
C GLU A 423 15.77 3.08 0.07
N SER A 424 14.53 2.59 0.00
CA SER A 424 14.23 1.30 -0.64
C SER A 424 14.08 1.46 -2.16
N ILE A 425 14.11 0.35 -2.90
CA ILE A 425 13.80 0.37 -4.34
C ILE A 425 12.33 0.72 -4.64
N TYR A 426 11.47 0.70 -3.63
CA TYR A 426 10.04 1.02 -3.72
C TYR A 426 9.73 2.47 -3.31
N GLY A 427 10.75 3.26 -2.97
CA GLY A 427 10.63 4.62 -2.44
C GLY A 427 11.23 4.75 -1.04
N ALA A 428 10.84 5.79 -0.30
CA ALA A 428 11.46 6.10 0.99
C ALA A 428 11.34 4.94 2.01
N LYS A 429 10.15 4.34 2.11
CA LYS A 429 9.84 3.26 3.05
C LYS A 429 8.87 2.24 2.44
N PHE A 430 8.86 1.01 2.93
CA PHE A 430 7.87 -0.02 2.63
C PHE A 430 7.42 -0.80 3.88
N ALA A 431 6.26 -1.44 3.76
CA ALA A 431 5.60 -2.18 4.84
C ALA A 431 6.45 -3.38 5.34
N ASP A 432 6.18 -3.83 6.57
CA ASP A 432 6.70 -5.13 7.04
C ASP A 432 6.01 -6.24 6.26
N GLU A 433 6.78 -7.13 5.63
CA GLU A 433 6.21 -8.14 4.73
C GLU A 433 5.61 -9.33 5.49
N ASN A 434 6.36 -9.89 6.44
CA ASN A 434 5.86 -10.83 7.45
C ASN A 434 6.92 -11.05 8.55
N PHE A 435 6.54 -11.76 9.62
CA PHE A 435 7.42 -12.13 10.73
C PHE A 435 7.52 -13.64 10.93
N ILE A 436 7.46 -14.42 9.84
CA ILE A 436 7.49 -15.90 9.89
C ILE A 436 8.85 -16.40 10.38
N LYS A 437 9.93 -15.82 9.86
CA LYS A 437 11.32 -16.16 10.25
C LYS A 437 11.68 -15.41 11.53
N LYS A 438 12.38 -16.09 12.44
CA LYS A 438 12.76 -15.59 13.76
C LYS A 438 14.26 -15.30 13.85
N HIS A 439 14.66 -14.48 14.82
CA HIS A 439 16.06 -14.14 15.07
C HIS A 439 16.77 -15.24 15.88
N THR A 440 16.91 -16.41 15.26
CA THR A 440 17.35 -17.67 15.90
C THR A 440 18.83 -17.70 16.30
N GLY A 441 19.67 -16.80 15.77
CA GLY A 441 21.08 -16.79 16.12
C GLY A 441 21.97 -15.91 15.23
N PRO A 442 23.31 -16.09 15.36
CA PRO A 442 24.29 -15.38 14.56
C PRO A 442 24.13 -15.67 13.06
N GLY A 443 24.33 -14.64 12.23
CA GLY A 443 24.23 -14.74 10.77
C GLY A 443 22.84 -14.43 10.20
N ILE A 444 21.81 -14.26 11.03
CA ILE A 444 20.48 -13.86 10.56
C ILE A 444 20.51 -12.41 10.04
N LEU A 445 20.00 -12.22 8.83
CA LEU A 445 19.89 -10.92 8.15
C LEU A 445 18.44 -10.40 8.27
N SER A 446 18.30 -9.17 8.76
CA SER A 446 17.00 -8.58 9.12
C SER A 446 16.95 -7.07 8.85
N MET A 447 15.75 -6.55 8.60
CA MET A 447 15.54 -5.13 8.27
C MET A 447 15.62 -4.25 9.50
N ALA A 448 16.39 -3.17 9.42
CA ALA A 448 16.30 -2.08 10.40
C ALA A 448 15.13 -1.16 10.04
N ASN A 449 14.40 -0.70 11.05
CA ASN A 449 13.25 0.19 10.88
C ASN A 449 13.15 1.16 12.08
N ALA A 450 12.24 2.13 11.97
CA ALA A 450 11.91 3.11 12.99
C ALA A 450 10.47 2.91 13.51
N GLY A 451 10.00 1.66 13.55
CA GLY A 451 8.62 1.29 13.86
C GLY A 451 7.91 0.57 12.70
N PRO A 452 6.66 0.13 12.92
CA PRO A 452 5.92 -0.67 11.95
C PRO A 452 5.83 -0.01 10.57
N GLY A 453 6.09 -0.79 9.52
CA GLY A 453 5.97 -0.39 8.13
C GLY A 453 6.97 0.67 7.66
N THR A 454 8.14 0.75 8.30
CA THR A 454 9.16 1.77 7.98
C THR A 454 10.46 1.21 7.42
N ASN A 455 10.41 0.06 6.73
CA ASN A 455 11.59 -0.56 6.13
C ASN A 455 12.14 0.28 4.98
N GLY A 456 13.46 0.48 4.94
CA GLY A 456 14.14 1.24 3.88
C GLY A 456 15.24 0.41 3.22
N SER A 457 16.48 0.87 3.32
CA SER A 457 17.67 0.10 2.94
C SER A 457 18.53 -0.35 4.11
N GLN A 458 18.25 0.15 5.32
CA GLN A 458 19.05 -0.24 6.47
C GLN A 458 18.73 -1.68 6.89
N PHE A 459 19.77 -2.43 7.23
CA PHE A 459 19.69 -3.82 7.65
C PHE A 459 20.65 -4.05 8.80
N PHE A 460 20.47 -5.17 9.50
CA PHE A 460 21.45 -5.68 10.45
C PHE A 460 21.69 -7.17 10.29
N ILE A 461 22.90 -7.60 10.60
CA ILE A 461 23.30 -9.01 10.70
C ILE A 461 23.49 -9.33 12.18
N CYS A 462 22.76 -10.30 12.68
CA CYS A 462 22.85 -10.72 14.08
C CYS A 462 24.19 -11.40 14.35
N THR A 463 24.80 -11.13 15.51
CA THR A 463 26.00 -11.84 16.00
C THR A 463 25.72 -12.67 17.24
N ALA A 464 24.52 -12.53 17.80
CA ALA A 464 23.94 -13.35 18.86
C ALA A 464 22.45 -13.64 18.55
N LYS A 465 21.81 -14.45 19.39
CA LYS A 465 20.36 -14.68 19.34
C LYS A 465 19.62 -13.45 19.88
N THR A 466 18.61 -12.96 19.16
CA THR A 466 17.95 -11.66 19.44
C THR A 466 16.42 -11.75 19.38
N GLU A 467 15.83 -12.71 20.08
CA GLU A 467 14.39 -13.02 20.06
C GLU A 467 13.47 -11.84 20.42
N TRP A 468 13.95 -10.85 21.18
CA TRP A 468 13.17 -9.65 21.52
C TRP A 468 12.88 -8.73 20.32
N LEU A 469 13.51 -9.00 19.17
CA LEU A 469 13.28 -8.36 17.88
C LEU A 469 12.22 -9.08 17.02
N ASP A 470 11.80 -10.30 17.40
CA ASP A 470 10.75 -11.04 16.71
C ASP A 470 9.43 -10.23 16.71
N GLY A 471 8.73 -10.24 15.57
CA GLY A 471 7.50 -9.46 15.38
C GLY A 471 7.72 -7.95 15.20
N LYS A 472 8.96 -7.47 15.21
CA LYS A 472 9.31 -6.05 15.04
C LYS A 472 10.20 -5.77 13.83
N HIS A 473 11.04 -6.74 13.46
CA HIS A 473 11.97 -6.65 12.34
C HIS A 473 11.80 -7.85 11.42
N VAL A 474 11.69 -7.60 10.11
CA VAL A 474 11.50 -8.64 9.10
C VAL A 474 12.83 -9.36 8.86
N VAL A 475 12.89 -10.65 9.18
CA VAL A 475 14.01 -11.53 8.83
C VAL A 475 13.83 -12.01 7.39
N PHE A 476 14.79 -11.68 6.52
CA PHE A 476 14.67 -11.94 5.08
C PHE A 476 15.87 -12.67 4.48
N GLY A 477 16.84 -13.10 5.28
CA GLY A 477 17.95 -13.89 4.79
C GLY A 477 18.88 -14.38 5.90
N GLN A 478 19.97 -15.02 5.49
CA GLN A 478 21.02 -15.49 6.38
C GLN A 478 22.39 -15.49 5.70
N VAL A 479 23.45 -15.30 6.48
CA VAL A 479 24.83 -15.49 6.05
C VAL A 479 25.08 -16.99 5.84
N VAL A 480 25.50 -17.37 4.64
CA VAL A 480 25.85 -18.75 4.28
C VAL A 480 27.38 -18.96 4.20
N GLU A 481 28.14 -17.90 3.90
CA GLU A 481 29.61 -17.92 3.89
C GLU A 481 30.17 -16.61 4.47
N GLY A 482 31.34 -16.66 5.11
CA GLY A 482 32.01 -15.46 5.61
C GLY A 482 31.51 -14.93 6.96
N ILE A 483 30.92 -15.80 7.81
CA ILE A 483 30.50 -15.40 9.16
C ILE A 483 31.67 -14.92 10.03
N ASP A 484 32.89 -15.40 9.78
CA ASP A 484 34.12 -14.93 10.43
C ASP A 484 34.44 -13.47 10.06
N VAL A 485 34.10 -13.03 8.85
CA VAL A 485 34.27 -11.64 8.41
C VAL A 485 33.31 -10.73 9.18
N ILE A 486 32.07 -11.18 9.41
CA ILE A 486 31.12 -10.46 10.28
C ILE A 486 31.64 -10.39 11.71
N LYS A 487 32.24 -11.45 12.26
CA LYS A 487 32.89 -11.42 13.59
C LYS A 487 34.07 -10.45 13.65
N LYS A 488 34.86 -10.34 12.57
CA LYS A 488 35.94 -9.32 12.48
C LYS A 488 35.37 -7.90 12.47
N ALA A 489 34.27 -7.67 11.76
CA ALA A 489 33.55 -6.39 11.78
C ALA A 489 32.95 -6.09 13.15
N GLU A 490 32.39 -7.09 13.83
CA GLU A 490 31.89 -6.99 15.19
C GLU A 490 32.97 -6.58 16.19
N ALA A 491 34.17 -7.17 16.09
CA ALA A 491 35.28 -6.93 17.00
C ALA A 491 35.79 -5.47 17.00
N VAL A 492 35.48 -4.69 15.96
CA VAL A 492 35.82 -3.25 15.92
C VAL A 492 34.67 -2.34 16.40
N GLY A 493 33.52 -2.90 16.77
CA GLY A 493 32.38 -2.20 17.35
C GLY A 493 32.55 -1.81 18.82
N SER A 494 31.51 -1.23 19.41
CA SER A 494 31.48 -0.86 20.83
C SER A 494 30.06 -0.91 21.40
N SER A 495 29.91 -0.81 22.73
CA SER A 495 28.61 -0.76 23.39
C SER A 495 27.74 0.42 22.93
N SER A 496 28.37 1.53 22.53
CA SER A 496 27.68 2.70 21.93
C SER A 496 27.21 2.48 20.49
N GLY A 497 27.65 1.39 19.85
CA GLY A 497 27.47 1.13 18.43
C GLY A 497 28.55 1.77 17.54
N ARG A 498 29.38 2.69 18.05
CA ARG A 498 30.42 3.33 17.24
C ARG A 498 31.56 2.36 16.94
N CYS A 499 32.01 2.31 15.70
CA CYS A 499 33.16 1.52 15.27
C CYS A 499 34.48 2.26 15.51
N SER A 500 35.49 1.55 16.00
CA SER A 500 36.87 2.06 16.16
C SER A 500 37.61 2.21 14.82
N LYS A 501 37.20 1.44 13.80
CA LYS A 501 37.69 1.52 12.43
C LYS A 501 36.48 1.52 11.47
N PRO A 502 36.52 2.25 10.34
CA PRO A 502 35.47 2.18 9.34
C PRO A 502 35.31 0.76 8.81
N VAL A 503 34.07 0.26 8.81
CA VAL A 503 33.69 -1.00 8.17
C VAL A 503 32.85 -0.64 6.94
N VAL A 504 33.37 -0.93 5.75
CA VAL A 504 32.80 -0.45 4.48
C VAL A 504 32.52 -1.63 3.56
N VAL A 505 31.36 -1.59 2.90
CA VAL A 505 31.04 -2.47 1.76
C VAL A 505 31.80 -1.97 0.55
N ALA A 506 32.97 -2.54 0.28
CA ALA A 506 33.83 -2.12 -0.82
C ALA A 506 33.26 -2.53 -2.19
N ASP A 507 32.63 -3.69 -2.25
CA ASP A 507 31.86 -4.15 -3.41
C ASP A 507 30.70 -5.04 -3.00
N CYS A 508 29.69 -5.14 -3.87
CA CYS A 508 28.51 -5.96 -3.63
C CYS A 508 27.87 -6.39 -4.95
N GLY A 509 27.05 -7.44 -4.89
CA GLY A 509 26.34 -7.94 -6.06
C GLY A 509 25.56 -9.22 -5.79
N GLN A 510 24.98 -9.78 -6.84
CA GLN A 510 24.30 -11.06 -6.85
C GLN A 510 25.22 -12.14 -7.45
N LEU A 511 25.23 -13.33 -6.86
CA LEU A 511 25.89 -14.50 -7.41
C LEU A 511 24.92 -15.21 -8.38
N SER A 512 25.41 -15.52 -9.57
CA SER A 512 24.67 -16.18 -10.66
C SER A 512 24.63 -17.69 -10.52
#